data_AF-A0A358GDE3-F1
#
_entry.id   AF-A0A358GDE3-F1
#
_cell.length_a   1.000
_cell.length_b   1.000
_cell.length_c   1.000
_cell.angle_alpha   90.00
_cell.angle_beta   90.00
_cell.angle_gamma   90.00
#
_symmetry.space_group_name_H-M   'P 1'
#
loop_
_entity.id
_entity.type
_entity.pdbx_description
1 polymer ?
#
loop_
_entity_poly.entity_id
_entity_poly.type
_entity_poly.pdbx_seq_one_letter_code
_entity_poly.pdbx_strand_id
1 'polypeptide(L)'
;MKMPQNLVTAVKAYQTEYEKVIKATELHKGQTEKLQAELDETHALLAIAVDKTLDNPIEENLARESELQRRIVEIEMESKAANSRSDMVFSRSHAKLNELADAAIEIGRAESLKHFNDGFDAKVKAIEEAKYAYLTALTDFHTLRTDAWDIWKTAGDGTNSNRANNAQRPNFREITPFHRGDRQVLGVTELEISRAYRDGKIQWTSVAEGRAI
;
A
#
# COMPACT_ATOMS: atom_id res chain seq x y z
N MET A 1 4.72 4.88 11.83
CA MET A 1 4.12 4.13 12.96
C MET A 1 4.65 2.70 12.91
N LYS A 2 5.05 2.11 14.05
CA LYS A 2 5.40 0.68 14.07
C LYS A 2 4.10 -0.13 14.01
N MET A 3 4.06 -1.19 13.20
CA MET A 3 2.88 -2.06 13.11
C MET A 3 2.58 -2.68 14.49
N PRO A 4 1.31 -2.81 14.88
CA PRO A 4 0.90 -3.49 16.09
C PRO A 4 1.43 -4.94 16.16
N GLN A 5 1.93 -5.36 17.33
CA GLN A 5 2.60 -6.67 17.48
C GLN A 5 1.67 -7.85 17.22
N ASN A 6 0.37 -7.71 17.53
CA ASN A 6 -0.68 -8.68 17.22
C ASN A 6 -0.86 -8.85 15.71
N LEU A 7 -0.90 -7.75 14.94
CA LEU A 7 -0.98 -7.79 13.48
C LEU A 7 0.26 -8.42 12.86
N VAL A 8 1.45 -8.04 13.34
CA VAL A 8 2.73 -8.64 12.88
C VAL A 8 2.73 -10.15 13.11
N THR A 9 2.27 -10.60 14.27
CA THR A 9 2.18 -12.02 14.60
C THR A 9 1.19 -12.75 13.68
N ALA A 10 0.01 -12.19 13.43
CA ALA A 10 -1.02 -12.78 12.57
C ALA A 10 -0.55 -12.90 11.10
N VAL A 11 0.05 -11.83 10.56
CA VAL A 11 0.63 -11.83 9.21
C VAL A 11 1.76 -12.87 9.09
N LYS A 12 2.63 -12.97 10.10
CA LYS A 12 3.71 -13.95 10.12
C LYS A 12 3.17 -15.39 10.17
N ALA A 13 2.09 -15.63 10.91
CA ALA A 13 1.44 -16.94 10.96
C ALA A 13 0.89 -17.35 9.58
N TYR A 14 0.22 -16.43 8.88
CA TYR A 14 -0.23 -16.63 7.51
C TYR A 14 0.94 -16.93 6.56
N GLN A 15 1.99 -16.10 6.57
CA GLN A 15 3.16 -16.28 5.71
C GLN A 15 3.85 -17.63 5.94
N THR A 16 4.02 -18.02 7.20
CA THR A 16 4.65 -19.30 7.55
C THR A 16 3.85 -20.48 7.01
N GLU A 17 2.51 -20.41 7.09
CA GLU A 17 1.68 -21.49 6.56
C GLU A 17 1.69 -21.50 5.03
N TYR A 18 1.61 -20.33 4.40
CA TYR A 18 1.67 -20.18 2.95
C TYR A 18 2.97 -20.75 2.35
N GLU A 19 4.12 -20.48 2.99
CA GLU A 19 5.40 -21.05 2.59
C GLU A 19 5.43 -22.58 2.67
N LYS A 20 4.77 -23.19 3.68
CA LYS A 20 4.69 -24.65 3.77
C LYS A 20 3.86 -25.23 2.62
N VAL A 21 2.76 -24.58 2.27
CA VAL A 21 1.89 -25.01 1.16
C VAL A 21 2.64 -24.95 -0.16
N ILE A 22 3.35 -23.86 -0.42
CA ILE A 22 4.19 -23.71 -1.61
C ILE A 22 5.23 -24.83 -1.68
N LYS A 23 6.02 -25.03 -0.62
CA LYS A 23 7.06 -26.07 -0.58
C LYS A 23 6.50 -27.47 -0.81
N ALA A 24 5.35 -27.79 -0.21
CA ALA A 24 4.71 -29.08 -0.40
C ALA A 24 4.16 -29.25 -1.84
N THR A 25 3.63 -28.20 -2.44
CA THR A 25 3.15 -28.19 -3.83
C THR A 25 4.32 -28.36 -4.81
N GLU A 26 5.41 -27.63 -4.60
CA GLU A 26 6.64 -27.74 -5.39
C GLU A 26 7.25 -29.15 -5.31
N LEU A 27 7.25 -29.76 -4.13
CA LEU A 27 7.74 -31.13 -3.93
C LEU A 27 6.95 -32.13 -4.79
N HIS A 28 5.61 -32.06 -4.77
CA HIS A 28 4.78 -32.97 -5.56
C HIS A 28 4.89 -32.68 -7.05
N LYS A 29 4.96 -31.42 -7.47
CA LYS A 29 5.19 -31.05 -8.87
C LYS A 29 6.52 -31.61 -9.38
N GLY A 30 7.60 -31.47 -8.61
CA GLY A 30 8.90 -32.02 -8.98
C GLY A 30 8.94 -33.56 -9.01
N GLN A 31 8.11 -34.24 -8.21
CA GLN A 31 7.93 -35.69 -8.32
C GLN A 31 7.19 -36.07 -9.61
N THR A 32 6.13 -35.36 -9.97
CA THR A 32 5.41 -35.59 -11.23
C THR A 32 6.32 -35.39 -12.45
N GLU A 33 7.15 -34.34 -12.45
CA GLU A 33 8.11 -34.09 -13.54
C GLU A 33 9.13 -35.23 -13.69
N LYS A 34 9.62 -35.80 -12.58
CA LYS A 34 10.51 -36.96 -12.61
C LYS A 34 9.82 -38.21 -13.14
N LEU A 35 8.61 -38.49 -12.68
CA LEU A 35 7.82 -39.63 -13.14
C LEU A 35 7.48 -39.50 -14.63
N GLN A 36 7.22 -38.29 -15.13
CA GLN A 36 7.02 -38.05 -16.56
C GLN A 36 8.28 -38.35 -17.37
N ALA A 37 9.46 -37.90 -16.90
CA ALA A 37 10.72 -38.22 -17.57
C ALA A 37 11.02 -39.74 -17.58
N GLU A 38 10.75 -40.44 -16.47
CA GLU A 38 10.90 -41.89 -16.40
C GLU A 38 9.91 -42.63 -17.31
N LEU A 39 8.68 -42.13 -17.43
CA LEU A 39 7.66 -42.65 -18.35
C LEU A 39 8.14 -42.53 -19.81
N ASP A 40 8.63 -41.35 -20.20
CA ASP A 40 9.12 -41.08 -21.56
C ASP A 40 10.32 -41.98 -21.91
N GLU A 41 11.26 -42.17 -20.97
CA GLU A 41 12.39 -43.09 -21.13
C GLU A 41 11.91 -44.55 -21.26
N THR A 42 10.97 -44.98 -20.41
CA THR A 42 10.43 -46.35 -20.43
C THR A 42 9.67 -46.63 -21.73
N HIS A 43 8.94 -45.66 -22.27
CA HIS A 43 8.29 -45.78 -23.59
C HIS A 43 9.32 -45.94 -24.72
N ALA A 44 10.42 -45.19 -24.69
CA ALA A 44 11.50 -45.34 -25.69
C ALA A 44 12.15 -46.73 -25.60
N LEU A 45 12.39 -47.24 -24.40
CA LEU A 45 12.89 -48.59 -24.18
C LEU A 45 11.91 -49.67 -24.65
N LEU A 46 10.60 -49.46 -24.42
CA LEU A 46 9.56 -50.38 -24.88
C LEU A 46 9.53 -50.46 -26.41
N ALA A 47 9.64 -49.34 -27.12
CA ALA A 47 9.70 -49.34 -28.58
C ALA A 47 10.86 -50.20 -29.11
N ILE A 48 12.05 -50.06 -28.52
CA ILE A 48 13.23 -50.87 -28.87
C ILE A 48 13.00 -52.36 -28.54
N ALA A 49 12.34 -52.67 -27.42
CA ALA A 49 12.05 -54.04 -27.02
C ALA A 49 11.01 -54.71 -27.94
N VAL A 50 10.00 -53.95 -28.40
CA VAL A 50 9.00 -54.40 -29.38
C VAL A 50 9.68 -54.72 -30.71
N ASP A 51 10.56 -53.85 -31.22
CA ASP A 51 11.31 -54.11 -32.46
C ASP A 51 12.13 -55.41 -32.36
N LYS A 52 12.85 -55.61 -31.25
CA LYS A 52 13.61 -56.85 -31.01
C LYS A 52 12.72 -58.10 -30.94
N THR A 53 11.53 -57.97 -30.37
CA THR A 53 10.57 -59.07 -30.26
C THR A 53 9.94 -59.40 -31.61
N LEU A 54 9.68 -58.38 -32.45
CA LEU A 54 9.22 -58.55 -33.83
C LEU A 54 10.29 -59.23 -34.70
N ASP A 55 11.56 -58.82 -34.57
CA ASP A 55 12.67 -59.42 -35.30
C ASP A 55 12.99 -60.84 -34.82
N ASN A 56 12.87 -61.11 -33.52
CA ASN A 56 13.17 -62.42 -32.93
C ASN A 56 12.35 -62.69 -31.64
N PRO A 57 11.25 -63.44 -31.72
CA PRO A 57 10.33 -63.66 -30.60
C PRO A 57 10.80 -64.78 -29.66
N ILE A 58 11.98 -64.61 -29.05
CA ILE A 58 12.47 -65.48 -27.98
C ILE A 58 11.89 -65.07 -26.62
N GLU A 59 11.88 -66.01 -25.67
CA GLU A 59 11.32 -65.83 -24.33
C GLU A 59 11.94 -64.64 -23.57
N GLU A 60 13.23 -64.38 -23.76
CA GLU A 60 13.93 -63.23 -23.17
C GLU A 60 13.38 -61.88 -23.68
N ASN A 61 13.12 -61.76 -24.99
CA ASN A 61 12.60 -60.53 -25.60
C ASN A 61 11.15 -60.28 -25.16
N LEU A 62 10.32 -61.33 -25.14
CA LEU A 62 8.95 -61.27 -24.64
C LEU A 62 8.89 -60.90 -23.14
N ALA A 63 9.80 -61.43 -22.33
CA ALA A 63 9.90 -61.09 -20.91
C ALA A 63 10.27 -59.62 -20.71
N ARG A 64 11.23 -59.10 -21.50
CA ARG A 64 11.66 -57.70 -21.45
C ARG A 64 10.54 -56.73 -21.86
N GLU A 65 9.78 -57.06 -22.89
CA GLU A 65 8.61 -56.28 -23.30
C GLU A 65 7.54 -56.23 -22.20
N SER A 66 7.20 -57.39 -21.61
CA SER A 66 6.21 -57.46 -20.52
C SER A 66 6.65 -56.70 -19.27
N GLU A 67 7.94 -56.73 -18.93
CA GLU A 67 8.53 -55.97 -17.82
C GLU A 67 8.36 -54.46 -18.04
N LEU A 68 8.70 -53.97 -19.23
CA LEU A 68 8.58 -52.54 -19.57
C LEU A 68 7.12 -52.08 -19.60
N GLN A 69 6.20 -52.91 -20.11
CA GLN A 69 4.76 -52.64 -20.06
C GLN A 69 4.26 -52.54 -18.61
N ARG A 70 4.68 -53.44 -17.71
CA ARG A 70 4.33 -53.34 -16.28
C ARG A 70 4.89 -52.07 -15.65
N ARG A 71 6.13 -51.71 -15.99
CA ARG A 71 6.77 -50.51 -15.45
C ARG A 71 6.05 -49.23 -15.88
N ILE A 72 5.59 -49.15 -17.14
CA ILE A 72 4.76 -48.02 -17.61
C ILE A 72 3.50 -47.89 -16.77
N VAL A 73 2.74 -48.97 -16.56
CA VAL A 73 1.51 -48.95 -15.77
C VAL A 73 1.78 -48.52 -14.32
N GLU A 74 2.89 -48.97 -13.73
CA GLU A 74 3.31 -48.57 -12.39
C GLU A 74 3.60 -47.06 -12.32
N ILE A 75 4.39 -46.53 -13.26
CA ILE A 75 4.72 -45.10 -13.34
C ILE A 75 3.46 -44.25 -13.58
N GLU A 76 2.54 -44.68 -14.44
CA GLU A 76 1.27 -43.97 -14.68
C GLU A 76 0.41 -43.90 -13.40
N MET A 77 0.32 -45.01 -12.66
CA MET A 77 -0.38 -45.05 -11.38
C MET A 77 0.27 -44.11 -10.35
N GLU A 78 1.59 -44.14 -10.25
CA GLU A 78 2.34 -43.26 -9.34
C GLU A 78 2.17 -41.79 -9.70
N SER A 79 2.19 -41.44 -10.99
CA SER A 79 1.98 -40.09 -11.51
C SER A 79 0.57 -39.57 -11.16
N LYS A 80 -0.46 -40.40 -11.37
CA LYS A 80 -1.83 -40.07 -10.99
C LYS A 80 -1.98 -39.86 -9.47
N ALA A 81 -1.32 -40.69 -8.67
CA ALA A 81 -1.31 -40.55 -7.22
C ALA A 81 -0.53 -39.29 -6.76
N ALA A 82 0.59 -38.95 -7.41
CA ALA A 82 1.35 -37.73 -7.15
C ALA A 82 0.52 -36.47 -7.44
N ASN A 83 -0.16 -36.43 -8.60
CA ASN A 83 -1.04 -35.32 -8.97
C ASN A 83 -2.21 -35.17 -7.99
N SER A 84 -2.87 -36.27 -7.62
CA SER A 84 -3.95 -36.23 -6.62
C SER A 84 -3.47 -35.71 -5.26
N ARG A 85 -2.25 -36.06 -4.83
CA ARG A 85 -1.64 -35.56 -3.60
C ARG A 85 -1.35 -34.06 -3.68
N SER A 86 -0.84 -33.58 -4.81
CA SER A 86 -0.63 -32.15 -5.07
C SER A 86 -1.93 -31.35 -4.90
N ASP A 87 -3.01 -31.80 -5.55
CA ASP A 87 -4.32 -31.13 -5.48
C ASP A 87 -4.90 -31.14 -4.05
N MET A 88 -4.70 -32.23 -3.32
CA MET A 88 -5.12 -32.35 -1.92
C MET A 88 -4.33 -31.43 -0.98
N VAL A 89 -3.02 -31.23 -1.20
CA VAL A 89 -2.20 -30.33 -0.39
C VAL A 89 -2.74 -28.90 -0.47
N PHE A 90 -3.04 -28.43 -1.67
CA PHE A 90 -3.61 -27.10 -1.88
C PHE A 90 -5.00 -27.00 -1.24
N SER A 91 -5.88 -27.96 -1.53
CA SER A 91 -7.27 -27.97 -1.05
C SER A 91 -7.38 -28.04 0.48
N ARG A 92 -6.59 -28.89 1.14
CA ARG A 92 -6.57 -29.00 2.61
C ARG A 92 -6.06 -27.74 3.29
N SER A 93 -5.08 -27.09 2.68
CA SER A 93 -4.44 -25.92 3.28
C SER A 93 -5.25 -24.64 3.07
N HIS A 94 -6.16 -24.64 2.10
CA HIS A 94 -6.98 -23.48 1.76
C HIS A 94 -7.85 -22.99 2.93
N ALA A 95 -8.50 -23.91 3.66
CA ALA A 95 -9.33 -23.54 4.81
C ALA A 95 -8.53 -22.80 5.90
N LYS A 96 -7.37 -23.35 6.27
CA LYS A 96 -6.49 -22.75 7.28
C LYS A 96 -5.86 -21.43 6.80
N LEU A 97 -5.49 -21.33 5.53
CA LEU A 97 -4.98 -20.08 4.96
C LEU A 97 -6.04 -18.99 4.97
N ASN A 98 -7.29 -19.32 4.63
CA ASN A 98 -8.40 -18.38 4.68
C ASN A 98 -8.68 -17.94 6.12
N GLU A 99 -8.73 -18.86 7.08
CA GLU A 99 -8.89 -18.53 8.51
C GLU A 99 -7.77 -17.59 9.02
N LEU A 100 -6.51 -17.86 8.67
CA LEU A 100 -5.38 -17.01 9.05
C LEU A 100 -5.42 -15.64 8.37
N ALA A 101 -5.84 -15.59 7.10
CA ALA A 101 -6.01 -14.35 6.35
C ALA A 101 -7.12 -13.50 6.97
N ASP A 102 -8.30 -14.09 7.20
CA ASP A 102 -9.45 -13.42 7.80
C ASP A 102 -9.10 -12.87 9.19
N ALA A 103 -8.41 -13.65 10.01
CA ALA A 103 -7.94 -13.20 11.32
C ALA A 103 -6.97 -12.00 11.22
N ALA A 104 -6.01 -12.04 10.29
CA ALA A 104 -5.07 -10.94 10.08
C ALA A 104 -5.77 -9.67 9.54
N ILE A 105 -6.74 -9.84 8.64
CA ILE A 105 -7.55 -8.74 8.08
C ILE A 105 -8.40 -8.09 9.17
N GLU A 106 -9.10 -8.88 10.00
CA GLU A 106 -9.93 -8.34 11.07
C GLU A 106 -9.10 -7.64 12.15
N ILE A 107 -7.94 -8.19 12.53
CA ILE A 107 -6.99 -7.49 13.41
C ILE A 107 -6.53 -6.17 12.78
N GLY A 108 -6.16 -6.20 11.49
CA GLY A 108 -5.73 -5.00 10.76
C GLY A 108 -6.83 -3.93 10.68
N ARG A 109 -8.08 -4.35 10.44
CA ARG A 109 -9.25 -3.48 10.44
C ARG A 109 -9.48 -2.86 11.82
N ALA A 110 -9.48 -3.67 12.88
CA ALA A 110 -9.72 -3.19 14.24
C ALA A 110 -8.63 -2.20 14.69
N GLU A 111 -7.36 -2.52 14.47
CA GLU A 111 -6.23 -1.65 14.83
C GLU A 111 -6.19 -0.36 14.01
N SER A 112 -6.52 -0.40 12.72
CA SER A 112 -6.57 0.80 11.88
C SER A 112 -7.70 1.74 12.29
N LEU A 113 -8.91 1.21 12.54
CA LEU A 113 -10.03 2.00 13.05
C LEU A 113 -9.73 2.59 14.42
N LYS A 114 -9.13 1.79 15.31
CA LYS A 114 -8.72 2.26 16.63
C LYS A 114 -7.70 3.40 16.50
N HIS A 115 -6.64 3.23 15.71
CA HIS A 115 -5.63 4.27 15.51
C HIS A 115 -6.23 5.57 14.95
N PHE A 116 -7.14 5.46 13.99
CA PHE A 116 -7.84 6.62 13.45
C PHE A 116 -8.70 7.30 14.50
N ASN A 117 -9.56 6.55 15.20
CA ASN A 117 -10.48 7.10 16.20
C ASN A 117 -9.74 7.72 17.38
N ASP A 118 -8.68 7.06 17.89
CA ASP A 118 -7.85 7.57 18.99
C ASP A 118 -7.17 8.90 18.62
N GLY A 119 -6.88 9.12 17.33
CA GLY A 119 -6.27 10.35 16.83
C GLY A 119 -7.25 11.40 16.31
N PHE A 120 -8.49 11.02 15.97
CA PHE A 120 -9.40 11.84 15.18
C PHE A 120 -9.70 13.18 15.85
N ASP A 121 -10.24 13.14 17.06
CA ASP A 121 -10.65 14.35 17.80
C ASP A 121 -9.47 15.30 18.03
N ALA A 122 -8.30 14.76 18.36
CA ALA A 122 -7.10 15.56 18.56
C ALA A 122 -6.64 16.26 17.27
N LYS A 123 -6.74 15.58 16.12
CA LYS A 123 -6.38 16.17 14.81
C LYS A 123 -7.43 17.18 14.34
N VAL A 124 -8.72 16.93 14.56
CA VAL A 124 -9.80 17.88 14.25
C VAL A 124 -9.64 19.14 15.09
N LYS A 125 -9.44 18.99 16.41
CA LYS A 125 -9.22 20.12 17.31
C LYS A 125 -7.99 20.95 16.91
N ALA A 126 -6.90 20.31 16.49
CA ALA A 126 -5.73 21.03 15.99
C ALA A 126 -6.04 21.86 14.73
N ILE A 127 -6.93 21.38 13.84
CA ILE A 127 -7.40 22.15 12.67
C ILE A 127 -8.25 23.34 13.11
N GLU A 128 -9.14 23.15 14.08
CA GLU A 128 -9.99 24.22 14.62
C GLU A 128 -9.15 25.32 15.28
N GLU A 129 -8.19 24.94 16.13
CA GLU A 129 -7.27 25.86 16.80
C GLU A 129 -6.41 26.61 15.78
N ALA A 130 -5.89 25.93 14.76
CA ALA A 130 -5.12 26.57 13.69
C ALA A 130 -5.96 27.58 12.90
N LYS A 131 -7.23 27.25 12.59
CA LYS A 131 -8.16 28.17 11.94
C LYS A 131 -8.43 29.39 12.81
N TYR A 132 -8.70 29.18 14.10
CA TYR A 132 -8.95 30.27 15.04
C TYR A 132 -7.74 31.21 15.16
N ALA A 133 -6.53 30.65 15.30
CA ALA A 133 -5.29 31.41 15.35
C ALA A 133 -5.05 32.22 14.06
N TYR A 134 -5.28 31.62 12.88
CA TYR A 134 -5.15 32.30 11.60
C TYR A 134 -6.10 33.50 11.47
N LEU A 135 -7.38 33.30 11.80
CA LEU A 135 -8.40 34.37 11.72
C LEU A 135 -8.16 35.47 12.77
N THR A 136 -7.67 35.10 13.95
CA THR A 136 -7.28 36.06 15.00
C THR A 136 -6.13 36.94 14.50
N ALA A 137 -5.08 36.35 13.91
CA ALA A 137 -3.95 37.11 13.37
C ALA A 137 -4.36 38.08 12.25
N LEU A 138 -5.34 37.71 11.40
CA LEU A 138 -5.90 38.62 10.40
C LEU A 138 -6.67 39.78 11.04
N THR A 139 -7.39 39.52 12.13
CA THR A 139 -8.11 40.54 12.89
C THR A 139 -7.14 41.50 13.57
N ASP A 140 -6.10 40.98 14.21
CA ASP A 140 -5.06 41.80 14.86
C ASP A 140 -4.33 42.69 13.83
N PHE A 141 -4.04 42.15 12.64
CA PHE A 141 -3.46 42.94 11.55
C PHE A 141 -4.41 44.05 11.07
N HIS A 142 -5.71 43.79 11.01
CA HIS A 142 -6.71 44.81 10.69
C HIS A 142 -6.79 45.89 11.77
N THR A 143 -6.78 45.51 13.05
CA THR A 143 -6.75 46.44 14.19
C THR A 143 -5.52 47.33 14.13
N LEU A 144 -4.33 46.76 13.92
CA LEU A 144 -3.09 47.53 13.75
C LEU A 144 -3.21 48.61 12.67
N ARG A 145 -3.79 48.26 11.50
CA ARG A 145 -4.00 49.22 10.41
C ARG A 145 -4.97 50.32 10.80
N THR A 146 -6.03 49.96 11.51
CA THR A 146 -7.06 50.90 11.98
C THR A 146 -6.48 51.85 13.02
N ASP A 147 -5.78 51.34 14.03
CA ASP A 147 -5.13 52.13 15.07
C ASP A 147 -4.11 53.11 14.45
N ALA A 148 -3.28 52.64 13.52
CA ALA A 148 -2.30 53.48 12.83
C ALA A 148 -2.97 54.60 12.03
N TRP A 149 -4.10 54.32 11.40
CA TRP A 149 -4.90 55.32 10.69
C TRP A 149 -5.54 56.33 11.65
N ASP A 150 -6.10 55.85 12.75
CA ASP A 150 -6.77 56.69 13.74
C ASP A 150 -5.79 57.62 14.46
N ILE A 151 -4.54 57.20 14.69
CA ILE A 151 -3.47 58.08 15.18
C ILE A 151 -3.26 59.26 14.22
N TRP A 152 -3.11 58.99 12.92
CA TRP A 152 -2.89 60.03 11.92
C TRP A 152 -4.12 60.95 11.78
N LYS A 153 -5.31 60.36 11.74
CA LYS A 153 -6.58 61.10 11.66
C LYS A 153 -6.77 62.00 12.88
N THR A 154 -6.56 61.49 14.09
CA THR A 154 -6.68 62.25 15.34
C THR A 154 -5.72 63.45 15.37
N ALA A 155 -4.48 63.27 14.89
CA ALA A 155 -3.53 64.36 14.79
C ALA A 155 -3.98 65.44 13.78
N GLY A 156 -4.56 65.03 12.65
CA GLY A 156 -5.10 65.95 11.65
C GLY A 156 -6.32 66.73 12.13
N ASP A 157 -7.27 66.03 12.76
CA ASP A 157 -8.51 66.59 13.29
C ASP A 157 -8.25 67.52 14.48
N GLY A 158 -7.29 67.17 15.34
CA GLY A 158 -6.90 67.97 16.51
C GLY A 158 -6.01 69.19 16.22
N THR A 159 -5.58 69.38 14.97
CA THR A 159 -4.70 70.51 14.59
C THR A 159 -5.33 71.36 13.47
N ASN A 160 -4.79 71.31 12.26
CA ASN A 160 -5.31 72.02 11.09
C ASN A 160 -5.65 70.99 10.00
N SER A 161 -6.93 70.66 9.91
CA SER A 161 -7.48 69.69 8.97
C SER A 161 -7.16 70.02 7.51
N ASN A 162 -7.08 71.29 7.13
CA ASN A 162 -6.67 71.70 5.78
C ASN A 162 -5.20 71.37 5.49
N ARG A 163 -4.31 71.45 6.49
CA ARG A 163 -2.91 70.99 6.31
C ARG A 163 -2.81 69.48 6.31
N ALA A 164 -3.57 68.77 7.14
CA ALA A 164 -3.59 67.31 7.16
C ALA A 164 -4.10 66.72 5.83
N ASN A 165 -5.11 67.33 5.22
CA ASN A 165 -5.64 66.93 3.91
C ASN A 165 -4.67 67.15 2.75
N ASN A 166 -3.78 68.13 2.87
CA ASN A 166 -2.74 68.44 1.88
C ASN A 166 -1.40 67.75 2.19
N ALA A 167 -1.28 67.08 3.34
CA ALA A 167 -0.10 66.30 3.70
C ALA A 167 -0.14 64.94 3.01
N GLN A 168 1.05 64.37 2.76
CA GLN A 168 1.16 63.01 2.25
C GLN A 168 0.57 62.03 3.26
N ARG A 169 -0.50 61.34 2.87
CA ARG A 169 -1.16 60.34 3.72
C ARG A 169 -0.20 59.17 4.00
N PRO A 170 -0.21 58.61 5.23
CA PRO A 170 0.50 57.37 5.50
C PRO A 170 0.04 56.27 4.54
N ASN A 171 0.99 55.60 3.91
CA ASN A 171 0.72 54.42 3.11
C ASN A 171 1.06 53.17 3.92
N PHE A 172 0.04 52.43 4.34
CA PHE A 172 0.22 51.17 5.05
C PHE A 172 0.20 50.01 4.07
N ARG A 173 1.25 49.19 4.11
CA ARG A 173 1.37 48.01 3.24
C ARG A 173 0.19 47.07 3.46
N GLU A 174 -0.51 46.77 2.38
CA GLU A 174 -1.55 45.76 2.37
C GLU A 174 -0.92 44.38 2.12
N ILE A 175 -1.24 43.40 2.97
CA ILE A 175 -1.03 42.00 2.67
C ILE A 175 -2.31 41.47 2.05
N THR A 176 -2.20 40.74 0.94
CA THR A 176 -3.37 40.08 0.37
C THR A 176 -3.45 38.67 0.98
N PRO A 177 -4.48 38.37 1.80
CA PRO A 177 -4.66 37.02 2.35
C PRO A 177 -5.13 36.02 1.29
N PHE A 178 -5.53 36.51 0.11
CA PHE A 178 -5.99 35.73 -1.03
C PHE A 178 -5.05 35.90 -2.24
N HIS A 179 -5.10 34.95 -3.17
CA HIS A 179 -4.24 34.92 -4.34
C HIS A 179 -4.51 36.10 -5.28
N ARG A 180 -3.48 36.91 -5.57
CA ARG A 180 -3.47 37.92 -6.64
C ARG A 180 -2.08 38.03 -7.31
N GLY A 181 -1.41 36.90 -7.60
CA GLY A 181 -0.07 36.90 -8.22
C GLY A 181 0.93 35.96 -7.54
N ASP A 182 2.13 36.46 -7.23
CA ASP A 182 3.30 35.73 -6.71
C ASP A 182 3.07 34.79 -5.50
N ARG A 183 4.16 34.13 -5.04
CA ARG A 183 4.27 33.24 -3.88
C ARG A 183 3.43 33.71 -2.68
N GLN A 184 2.26 33.10 -2.49
CA GLN A 184 1.31 33.45 -1.43
C GLN A 184 1.66 32.69 -0.15
N VAL A 185 2.46 33.32 0.72
CA VAL A 185 2.96 32.69 1.96
C VAL A 185 2.08 32.98 3.19
N LEU A 186 1.25 34.01 3.11
CA LEU A 186 0.48 34.55 4.25
C LEU A 186 -1.02 34.20 4.20
N GLY A 187 -1.43 33.50 3.14
CA GLY A 187 -2.82 33.20 2.82
C GLY A 187 -3.05 31.72 2.64
N VAL A 188 -4.32 31.31 2.65
CA VAL A 188 -4.71 29.92 2.38
C VAL A 188 -5.71 29.90 1.22
N THR A 189 -5.43 29.11 0.20
CA THR A 189 -6.30 28.90 -0.97
C THR A 189 -6.99 27.54 -0.93
N GLU A 190 -8.11 27.40 -1.64
CA GLU A 190 -8.81 26.12 -1.77
C GLU A 190 -7.91 25.02 -2.37
N LEU A 191 -7.05 25.37 -3.33
CA LEU A 191 -6.13 24.44 -3.95
C LEU A 191 -5.09 23.90 -2.94
N GLU A 192 -4.57 24.78 -2.07
CA GLU A 192 -3.64 24.39 -1.01
C GLU A 192 -4.31 23.49 0.04
N ILE A 193 -5.54 23.82 0.42
CA ILE A 193 -6.36 22.97 1.28
C ILE A 193 -6.57 21.60 0.63
N SER A 194 -6.96 21.56 -0.65
CA SER A 194 -7.20 20.31 -1.36
C SER A 194 -5.95 19.44 -1.43
N ARG A 195 -4.78 20.03 -1.69
CA ARG A 195 -3.50 19.30 -1.74
C ARG A 195 -3.09 18.80 -0.36
N ALA A 196 -3.20 19.62 0.67
CA ALA A 196 -2.92 19.21 2.03
C ALA A 196 -3.85 18.08 2.50
N TYR A 197 -5.14 18.17 2.18
CA TYR A 197 -6.15 17.20 2.61
C TYR A 197 -6.09 15.88 1.86
N ARG A 198 -5.94 15.90 0.52
CA ARG A 198 -5.93 14.69 -0.30
C ARG A 198 -4.56 14.02 -0.35
N ASP A 199 -3.51 14.83 -0.47
CA ASP A 199 -2.16 14.34 -0.77
C ASP A 199 -1.25 14.37 0.46
N GLY A 200 -1.67 15.01 1.56
CA GLY A 200 -0.87 15.14 2.79
C GLY A 200 0.37 16.01 2.64
N LYS A 201 0.39 16.94 1.66
CA LYS A 201 1.59 17.71 1.28
C LYS A 201 1.35 19.21 1.35
N ILE A 202 2.38 19.94 1.81
CA ILE A 202 2.43 21.40 1.73
C ILE A 202 3.47 21.78 0.68
N GLN A 203 3.09 22.56 -0.33
CA GLN A 203 4.04 22.99 -1.35
C GLN A 203 5.00 24.06 -0.82
N TRP A 204 6.24 24.03 -1.27
CA TRP A 204 7.26 25.03 -0.92
C TRP A 204 6.88 26.45 -1.34
N THR A 205 6.01 26.59 -2.34
CA THR A 205 5.45 27.89 -2.78
C THR A 205 4.35 28.42 -1.86
N SER A 206 3.69 27.55 -1.09
CA SER A 206 2.56 27.88 -0.22
C SER A 206 2.99 28.40 1.15
N VAL A 207 4.25 28.18 1.52
CA VAL A 207 4.81 28.59 2.81
C VAL A 207 6.19 29.20 2.65
N ALA A 208 6.69 29.80 3.73
CA ALA A 208 8.04 30.32 3.77
C ALA A 208 9.06 29.19 3.52
N GLU A 209 10.21 29.55 2.97
CA GLU A 209 11.29 28.61 2.72
C GLU A 209 11.69 27.86 4.01
N GLY A 210 11.93 26.55 3.88
CA GLY A 210 12.21 25.67 5.02
C GLY A 210 11.00 25.23 5.84
N ARG A 211 9.75 25.60 5.48
CA ARG A 211 8.52 25.19 6.19
C ARG A 211 7.65 24.15 5.48
N ALA A 212 7.97 23.78 4.25
CA ALA A 212 7.23 22.74 3.53
C ALA A 212 7.50 21.36 4.14
N ILE A 213 6.48 20.49 4.07
CA ILE A 213 6.47 19.13 4.64
C ILE A 213 5.96 18.17 3.59
#